data_AF-A0AAN8G8L3-F1
#
_entry.id   AF-A0AAN8G8L3-F1
#
_cell.length_a   1.000
_cell.length_b   1.000
_cell.length_c   1.000
_cell.angle_alpha   90.00
_cell.angle_beta   90.00
_cell.angle_gamma   90.00
#
_symmetry.space_group_name_H-M   'P 1'
#
loop_
_entity.id
_entity.type
_entity.pdbx_description
1 polymer ?
#
loop_
_entity_poly.entity_id
_entity_poly.type
_entity_poly.pdbx_seq_one_letter_code
_entity_poly.pdbx_strand_id
1 'polypeptide(L)'
;MAAERNKPGSPETQKLYHIIEDVEKLSAHHQRVPVEAVPSTSNKAVHEELAEQWVRSGGCAREMAFLNAWFFLELMIKSMAEYLSMTGRLYLTRRSRFSERFVKALDSLSCATIAEVVTRLNKDPRQAAAIANSWAFFVRDAFSLMDRSYVMGLVRDFNRDISHRISCIGEPAATTLMLLKLDFVRIVSSHEHFVILNLPFGPPHSVPTSSSSSSMCMSSGTASSITQVPLSPESVSITSRSTTTTLDSWGSLGSGELSYEFRRCHYLVGLALADLASVLDSSNSSVLHARSIGLIHNLLSSHEADSRLTDPTIRARVAGLYLPLVTIVLDVAGQI
;
A
#
# COMPACT_ATOMS: atom_id res chain seq x y z
N MET A 1 -32.19 -46.39 28.17
CA MET A 1 -32.26 -46.73 26.72
C MET A 1 -31.66 -45.66 25.78
N ALA A 2 -31.06 -44.56 26.28
CA ALA A 2 -30.55 -43.49 25.42
C ALA A 2 -29.02 -43.51 25.18
N ALA A 3 -28.27 -44.43 25.82
CA ALA A 3 -26.81 -44.40 25.83
C ALA A 3 -26.12 -45.20 24.69
N GLU A 4 -26.86 -45.93 23.86
CA GLU A 4 -26.30 -46.73 22.76
C GLU A 4 -26.33 -46.04 21.39
N ARG A 5 -27.07 -44.94 21.24
CA ARG A 5 -27.22 -44.24 19.95
C ARG A 5 -25.93 -43.60 19.42
N ASN A 6 -25.03 -43.19 20.32
CA ASN A 6 -23.82 -42.42 19.97
C ASN A 6 -22.51 -43.22 20.10
N LYS A 7 -22.55 -44.56 20.04
CA LYS A 7 -21.31 -45.35 19.93
C LYS A 7 -20.76 -45.26 18.50
N PRO A 8 -19.43 -45.10 18.31
CA PRO A 8 -18.82 -45.14 16.99
C PRO A 8 -19.13 -46.49 16.32
N GLY A 9 -19.84 -46.45 15.19
CA GLY A 9 -20.33 -47.63 14.48
C GLY A 9 -21.82 -47.92 14.65
N SER A 10 -22.58 -47.09 15.39
CA SER A 10 -24.04 -47.16 15.38
C SER A 10 -24.59 -46.82 13.98
N PRO A 11 -25.79 -47.33 13.62
CA PRO A 11 -26.42 -47.06 12.33
C PRO A 11 -26.63 -45.56 12.06
N GLU A 12 -26.79 -44.75 13.11
CA GLU A 12 -26.97 -43.30 13.02
C GLU A 12 -25.64 -42.58 12.79
N THR A 13 -24.56 -43.01 13.44
CA THR A 13 -23.21 -42.49 13.13
C THR A 13 -22.76 -42.85 11.71
N GLN A 14 -23.08 -44.04 11.22
CA GLN A 14 -22.77 -44.42 9.83
C GLN A 14 -23.54 -43.57 8.81
N LYS A 15 -24.81 -43.22 9.10
CA LYS A 15 -25.56 -42.26 8.27
C LYS A 15 -24.92 -40.88 8.26
N LEU A 16 -24.42 -40.40 9.41
CA LEU A 16 -23.70 -39.13 9.48
C LEU A 16 -22.39 -39.15 8.68
N TYR A 17 -21.61 -40.24 8.75
CA TYR A 17 -20.42 -40.40 7.92
C TYR A 17 -20.77 -40.41 6.43
N HIS A 18 -21.84 -41.08 6.04
CA HIS A 18 -22.29 -41.10 4.65
C HIS A 18 -22.71 -39.71 4.16
N ILE A 19 -23.41 -38.93 5.01
CA ILE A 19 -23.79 -37.55 4.69
C ILE A 19 -22.56 -36.64 4.58
N ILE A 20 -21.57 -36.78 5.47
CA ILE A 20 -20.32 -36.03 5.41
C ILE A 20 -19.54 -36.39 4.13
N GLU A 21 -19.48 -37.68 3.79
CA GLU A 21 -18.83 -38.16 2.57
C GLU A 21 -19.58 -37.69 1.31
N ASP A 22 -20.92 -37.62 1.34
CA ASP A 22 -21.73 -37.08 0.25
C ASP A 22 -21.56 -35.56 0.12
N VAL A 23 -21.39 -34.82 1.23
CA VAL A 23 -21.08 -33.38 1.24
C VAL A 23 -19.65 -33.12 0.76
N GLU A 24 -18.67 -33.95 1.13
CA GLU A 24 -17.30 -33.90 0.62
C GLU A 24 -17.25 -34.27 -0.86
N LYS A 25 -18.04 -35.25 -1.31
CA LYS A 25 -18.21 -35.58 -2.73
C LYS A 25 -18.87 -34.43 -3.49
N LEU A 26 -19.91 -33.78 -2.95
CA LEU A 26 -20.53 -32.60 -3.56
C LEU A 26 -19.58 -31.39 -3.61
N SER A 27 -18.73 -31.21 -2.58
CA SER A 27 -17.67 -30.21 -2.56
C SER A 27 -16.54 -30.55 -3.55
N ALA A 28 -16.22 -31.82 -3.73
CA ALA A 28 -15.25 -32.30 -4.72
C ALA A 28 -15.80 -32.24 -6.15
N HIS A 29 -17.11 -32.36 -6.36
CA HIS A 29 -17.78 -32.18 -7.65
C HIS A 29 -17.95 -30.71 -8.06
N HIS A 30 -17.67 -29.75 -7.16
CA HIS A 30 -17.37 -28.36 -7.58
C HIS A 30 -15.99 -28.23 -8.24
N GLN A 31 -15.22 -29.32 -8.32
CA GLN A 31 -13.98 -29.40 -9.08
C GLN A 31 -14.18 -30.28 -10.33
N ARG A 32 -14.26 -29.59 -11.48
CA ARG A 32 -14.21 -30.10 -12.86
C ARG A 32 -15.49 -30.77 -13.39
N VAL A 33 -16.43 -29.94 -13.83
CA VAL A 33 -17.22 -30.27 -15.03
C VAL A 33 -16.31 -30.14 -16.26
N PRO A 34 -16.20 -31.14 -17.14
CA PRO A 34 -15.55 -31.00 -18.44
C PRO A 34 -16.35 -30.02 -19.27
N VAL A 35 -15.67 -28.98 -19.77
CA VAL A 35 -16.23 -28.00 -20.71
C VAL A 35 -16.66 -28.73 -21.98
N GLU A 36 -17.94 -29.09 -22.08
CA GLU A 36 -18.56 -29.33 -23.38
C GLU A 36 -18.59 -28.01 -24.15
N ALA A 37 -18.20 -28.07 -25.41
CA ALA A 37 -17.82 -26.95 -26.26
C ALA A 37 -18.94 -25.91 -26.41
N VAL A 38 -18.92 -24.89 -25.55
CA VAL A 38 -19.50 -23.57 -25.78
C VAL A 38 -18.41 -22.73 -26.47
N PRO A 39 -18.71 -21.98 -27.54
CA PRO A 39 -17.69 -21.24 -28.29
C PRO A 39 -16.87 -20.35 -27.35
N SER A 40 -15.55 -20.46 -27.49
CA SER A 40 -14.51 -19.83 -26.67
C SER A 40 -14.80 -18.37 -26.33
N THR A 41 -15.42 -18.12 -25.18
CA THR A 41 -15.23 -16.89 -24.44
C THR A 41 -14.07 -17.18 -23.50
N SER A 42 -12.90 -16.60 -23.78
CA SER A 42 -11.77 -16.68 -22.85
C SER A 42 -12.25 -16.22 -21.48
N ASN A 43 -12.09 -17.05 -20.43
CA ASN A 43 -12.36 -16.71 -19.03
C ASN A 43 -11.47 -15.53 -18.59
N LYS A 44 -11.81 -14.34 -19.02
CA LYS A 44 -11.11 -13.09 -18.73
C LYS A 44 -11.63 -12.53 -17.42
N ALA A 45 -10.74 -12.12 -16.55
CA ALA A 45 -11.15 -11.56 -15.27
C ALA A 45 -11.80 -10.17 -15.47
N VAL A 46 -12.95 -9.95 -14.83
CA VAL A 46 -13.79 -8.76 -15.05
C VAL A 46 -13.02 -7.46 -14.79
N HIS A 47 -12.22 -7.38 -13.73
CA HIS A 47 -11.39 -6.21 -13.43
C HIS A 47 -10.37 -5.90 -14.54
N GLU A 48 -9.80 -6.91 -15.20
CA GLU A 48 -8.84 -6.71 -16.29
C GLU A 48 -9.52 -6.11 -17.52
N GLU A 49 -10.62 -6.72 -17.96
CA GLU A 49 -11.38 -6.21 -19.09
C GLU A 49 -12.00 -4.84 -18.80
N LEU A 50 -12.49 -4.61 -17.58
CA LEU A 50 -13.05 -3.32 -17.20
C LEU A 50 -12.00 -2.21 -17.29
N ALA A 51 -10.79 -2.41 -16.74
CA ALA A 51 -9.73 -1.42 -16.82
C ALA A 51 -9.32 -1.15 -18.28
N GLU A 52 -9.17 -2.21 -19.09
CA GLU A 52 -8.78 -2.08 -20.49
C GLU A 52 -9.83 -1.37 -21.34
N GLN A 53 -11.10 -1.76 -21.21
CA GLN A 53 -12.18 -1.13 -21.96
C GLN A 53 -12.37 0.32 -21.54
N TRP A 54 -12.21 0.65 -20.26
CA TRP A 54 -12.25 2.03 -19.80
C TRP A 54 -11.13 2.86 -20.42
N VAL A 55 -9.89 2.37 -20.43
CA VAL A 55 -8.76 3.08 -21.06
C VAL A 55 -8.97 3.27 -22.57
N ARG A 56 -9.53 2.28 -23.25
CA ARG A 56 -9.80 2.33 -24.71
C ARG A 56 -11.08 3.09 -25.07
N SER A 57 -11.92 3.40 -24.09
CA SER A 57 -13.18 4.11 -24.32
C SER A 57 -12.93 5.54 -24.83
N GLY A 58 -13.80 5.99 -25.73
CA GLY A 58 -13.80 7.35 -26.26
C GLY A 58 -15.22 7.93 -26.32
N GLY A 59 -15.32 9.24 -26.57
CA GLY A 59 -16.60 9.94 -26.70
C GLY A 59 -17.52 9.76 -25.49
N CYS A 60 -18.81 9.58 -25.74
CA CYS A 60 -19.84 9.46 -24.71
C CYS A 60 -19.60 8.29 -23.73
N ALA A 61 -19.03 7.18 -24.20
CA ALA A 61 -18.76 6.02 -23.33
C ALA A 61 -17.73 6.37 -22.23
N ARG A 62 -16.65 7.05 -22.61
CA ARG A 62 -15.64 7.53 -21.66
C ARG A 62 -16.22 8.53 -20.68
N GLU A 63 -17.03 9.46 -21.19
CA GLU A 63 -17.69 10.47 -20.36
C GLU A 63 -18.60 9.82 -19.30
N MET A 64 -19.46 8.89 -19.72
CA MET A 64 -20.35 8.16 -18.82
C MET A 64 -19.60 7.29 -17.80
N ALA A 65 -18.47 6.71 -18.19
CA ALA A 65 -17.61 5.95 -17.28
C ALA A 65 -17.06 6.85 -16.16
N PHE A 66 -16.58 8.05 -16.48
CA PHE A 66 -16.11 9.01 -15.47
C PHE A 66 -17.24 9.65 -14.66
N LEU A 67 -18.43 9.85 -15.23
CA LEU A 67 -19.60 10.29 -14.47
C LEU A 67 -19.96 9.28 -13.38
N ASN A 68 -19.79 7.99 -13.67
CA ASN A 68 -20.08 6.88 -12.77
C ASN A 68 -18.81 6.21 -12.22
N ALA A 69 -17.72 6.98 -12.07
CA ALA A 69 -16.41 6.42 -11.71
C ALA A 69 -16.43 5.63 -10.40
N TRP A 70 -17.21 6.12 -9.41
CA TRP A 70 -17.39 5.46 -8.12
C TRP A 70 -17.83 4.00 -8.27
N PHE A 71 -18.82 3.74 -9.14
CA PHE A 71 -19.40 2.42 -9.35
C PHE A 71 -18.39 1.48 -10.02
N PHE A 72 -17.76 1.94 -11.10
CA PHE A 72 -16.85 1.09 -11.85
C PHE A 72 -15.57 0.77 -11.08
N LEU A 73 -15.03 1.73 -10.33
CA LEU A 73 -13.85 1.49 -9.48
C LEU A 73 -14.19 0.56 -8.31
N GLU A 74 -15.37 0.70 -7.70
CA GLU A 74 -15.84 -0.20 -6.65
C GLU A 74 -16.12 -1.62 -7.18
N LEU A 75 -16.67 -1.74 -8.39
CA LEU A 75 -16.83 -3.02 -9.07
C LEU A 75 -15.47 -3.66 -9.37
N MET A 76 -14.51 -2.86 -9.84
CA MET A 76 -13.16 -3.32 -10.16
C MET A 76 -12.46 -3.90 -8.94
N ILE A 77 -12.47 -3.20 -7.79
CA ILE A 77 -11.78 -3.68 -6.58
C ILE A 77 -12.44 -4.95 -6.02
N LYS A 78 -13.77 -5.07 -6.09
CA LYS A 78 -14.50 -6.29 -5.69
C LYS A 78 -14.16 -7.46 -6.61
N SER A 79 -14.15 -7.24 -7.92
CA SER A 79 -13.73 -8.25 -8.90
C SER A 79 -12.28 -8.68 -8.71
N MET A 80 -11.38 -7.76 -8.34
CA MET A 80 -9.99 -8.09 -8.00
C MET A 80 -9.93 -9.04 -6.80
N ALA A 81 -10.68 -8.74 -5.72
CA ALA A 81 -10.72 -9.59 -4.53
C ALA A 81 -11.30 -10.98 -4.82
N GLU A 82 -12.42 -11.03 -5.55
CA GLU A 82 -13.07 -12.29 -5.95
C GLU A 82 -12.14 -13.14 -6.83
N TYR A 83 -11.48 -12.52 -7.80
CA TYR A 83 -10.50 -13.21 -8.65
C TYR A 83 -9.37 -13.84 -7.84
N LEU A 84 -8.78 -13.12 -6.90
CA LEU A 84 -7.70 -13.64 -6.05
C LEU A 84 -8.17 -14.81 -5.19
N SER A 85 -9.42 -14.76 -4.70
CA SER A 85 -10.04 -15.83 -3.93
C SER A 85 -10.28 -17.07 -4.79
N MET A 86 -11.00 -16.93 -5.91
CA MET A 86 -11.38 -18.03 -6.80
C MET A 86 -10.18 -18.74 -7.45
N THR A 87 -9.11 -18.00 -7.73
CA THR A 87 -7.90 -18.56 -8.36
C THR A 87 -6.85 -19.02 -7.34
N GLY A 88 -7.11 -18.88 -6.04
CA GLY A 88 -6.15 -19.24 -4.99
C GLY A 88 -4.87 -18.39 -4.97
N ARG A 89 -4.90 -17.20 -5.58
CA ARG A 89 -3.72 -16.31 -5.72
C ARG A 89 -3.45 -15.48 -4.47
N LEU A 90 -4.31 -15.49 -3.46
CA LEU A 90 -4.11 -14.78 -2.19
C LEU A 90 -2.82 -15.22 -1.47
N TYR A 91 -2.41 -16.49 -1.61
CA TYR A 91 -1.19 -17.04 -1.03
C TYR A 91 0.09 -16.65 -1.77
N LEU A 92 -0.03 -16.09 -2.98
CA LEU A 92 1.11 -15.59 -3.73
C LEU A 92 1.61 -14.27 -3.15
N THR A 93 2.88 -13.97 -3.43
CA THR A 93 3.44 -12.64 -3.18
C THR A 93 2.59 -11.57 -3.86
N ARG A 94 2.41 -10.41 -3.21
CA ARG A 94 1.55 -9.33 -3.75
C ARG A 94 1.92 -8.91 -5.18
N ARG A 95 3.21 -8.95 -5.52
CA ARG A 95 3.73 -8.63 -6.86
C ARG A 95 3.25 -9.58 -7.96
N SER A 96 3.00 -10.84 -7.61
CA SER A 96 2.61 -11.89 -8.56
C SER A 96 1.11 -12.20 -8.53
N ARG A 97 0.28 -11.33 -7.95
CA ARG A 97 -1.18 -11.53 -7.83
C ARG A 97 -1.99 -11.11 -9.04
N PHE A 98 -1.47 -10.18 -9.84
CA PHE A 98 -2.14 -9.65 -11.02
C PHE A 98 -1.22 -9.73 -12.25
N SER A 99 -1.79 -9.68 -13.44
CA SER A 99 -1.03 -9.70 -14.69
C SER A 99 -0.34 -8.36 -14.94
N GLU A 100 0.82 -8.36 -15.62
CA GLU A 100 1.47 -7.11 -16.04
C GLU A 100 0.57 -6.29 -16.98
N ARG A 101 -0.28 -6.97 -17.75
CA ARG A 101 -1.25 -6.35 -18.65
C ARG A 101 -2.25 -5.49 -17.86
N PHE A 102 -2.83 -6.03 -16.80
CA PHE A 102 -3.72 -5.30 -15.91
C PHE A 102 -3.03 -4.13 -15.21
N VAL A 103 -1.80 -4.34 -14.71
CA VAL A 103 -1.02 -3.28 -14.06
C VAL A 103 -0.78 -2.10 -15.02
N LYS A 104 -0.40 -2.38 -16.28
CA LYS A 104 -0.24 -1.33 -17.32
C LYS A 104 -1.56 -0.62 -17.67
N ALA A 105 -2.68 -1.35 -17.67
CA ALA A 105 -3.99 -0.76 -17.88
C ALA A 105 -4.36 0.18 -16.71
N LEU A 106 -4.05 -0.19 -15.47
CA LEU A 106 -4.23 0.67 -14.29
C LEU A 106 -3.34 1.92 -14.32
N ASP A 107 -2.09 1.83 -14.81
CA ASP A 107 -1.23 3.01 -14.98
C ASP A 107 -1.85 4.00 -15.98
N SER A 108 -2.35 3.47 -17.09
CA SER A 108 -3.03 4.28 -18.11
C SER A 108 -4.33 4.88 -17.57
N LEU A 109 -5.09 4.13 -16.78
CA LEU A 109 -6.31 4.59 -16.13
C LEU A 109 -6.01 5.67 -15.07
N SER A 110 -4.91 5.54 -14.33
CA SER A 110 -4.46 6.54 -13.36
C SER A 110 -4.16 7.87 -14.05
N CYS A 111 -3.33 7.84 -15.10
CA CYS A 111 -3.04 9.02 -15.92
C CYS A 111 -4.32 9.66 -16.50
N ALA A 112 -5.21 8.83 -17.04
CA ALA A 112 -6.51 9.27 -17.57
C ALA A 112 -7.39 9.93 -16.50
N THR A 113 -7.39 9.38 -15.28
CA THR A 113 -8.18 9.90 -14.16
C THR A 113 -7.66 11.25 -13.67
N ILE A 114 -6.34 11.38 -13.52
CA ILE A 114 -5.71 12.66 -13.14
C ILE A 114 -6.03 13.75 -14.18
N ALA A 115 -5.85 13.43 -15.47
CA ALA A 115 -6.18 14.34 -16.56
C ALA A 115 -7.66 14.74 -16.55
N GLU A 116 -8.56 13.81 -16.25
CA GLU A 116 -10.00 14.07 -16.17
C GLU A 116 -10.35 14.99 -14.99
N VAL A 117 -9.76 14.77 -13.81
CA VAL A 117 -9.94 15.66 -12.63
C VAL A 117 -9.53 17.09 -12.97
N VAL A 118 -8.35 17.26 -13.58
CA VAL A 118 -7.84 18.58 -13.99
C VAL A 118 -8.74 19.22 -15.05
N THR A 119 -9.20 18.45 -16.04
CA THR A 119 -10.05 18.94 -17.13
C THR A 119 -11.43 19.37 -16.63
N ARG A 120 -12.02 18.60 -15.70
CA ARG A 120 -13.35 18.90 -15.15
C ARG A 120 -13.35 20.02 -14.12
N LEU A 121 -12.19 20.37 -13.55
CA LEU A 121 -12.08 21.43 -12.55
C LEU A 121 -12.82 22.72 -12.94
N ASN A 122 -12.70 23.16 -14.19
CA ASN A 122 -13.36 24.40 -14.67
C ASN A 122 -14.80 24.20 -15.14
N LYS A 123 -15.21 22.96 -15.45
CA LYS A 123 -16.55 22.64 -15.98
C LYS A 123 -17.53 22.28 -14.86
N ASP A 124 -17.09 21.38 -13.98
CA ASP A 124 -17.83 20.89 -12.84
C ASP A 124 -16.86 20.45 -11.73
N PRO A 125 -16.52 21.34 -10.79
CA PRO A 125 -15.65 21.04 -9.65
C PRO A 125 -16.19 19.92 -8.76
N ARG A 126 -17.53 19.75 -8.67
CA ARG A 126 -18.13 18.69 -7.84
C ARG A 126 -17.88 17.33 -8.47
N GLN A 127 -18.03 17.24 -9.78
CA GLN A 127 -17.70 16.01 -10.50
C GLN A 127 -16.20 15.71 -10.48
N ALA A 128 -15.34 16.74 -10.60
CA ALA A 128 -13.90 16.57 -10.41
C ALA A 128 -13.57 15.98 -9.03
N ALA A 129 -14.23 16.48 -7.97
CA ALA A 129 -14.10 15.95 -6.62
C ALA A 129 -14.61 14.51 -6.50
N ALA A 130 -15.76 14.19 -7.10
CA ALA A 130 -16.32 12.84 -7.08
C ALA A 130 -15.37 11.82 -7.74
N ILE A 131 -14.75 12.18 -8.87
CA ILE A 131 -13.78 11.33 -9.57
C ILE A 131 -12.51 11.16 -8.74
N ALA A 132 -11.94 12.26 -8.22
CA ALA A 132 -10.75 12.22 -7.38
C ALA A 132 -10.95 11.35 -6.13
N ASN A 133 -12.10 11.49 -5.45
CA ASN A 133 -12.45 10.67 -4.28
C ASN A 133 -12.65 9.20 -4.64
N SER A 134 -13.33 8.91 -5.74
CA SER A 134 -13.54 7.53 -6.22
C SER A 134 -12.20 6.84 -6.49
N TRP A 135 -11.26 7.55 -7.12
CA TRP A 135 -9.90 7.07 -7.32
C TRP A 135 -9.15 6.87 -6.00
N ALA A 136 -9.26 7.81 -5.06
CA ALA A 136 -8.62 7.69 -3.75
C ALA A 136 -9.10 6.46 -2.98
N PHE A 137 -10.41 6.17 -3.00
CA PHE A 137 -10.98 4.98 -2.36
C PHE A 137 -10.48 3.69 -3.02
N PHE A 138 -10.43 3.65 -4.35
CA PHE A 138 -9.84 2.52 -5.08
C PHE A 138 -8.37 2.29 -4.68
N VAL A 139 -7.55 3.35 -4.68
CA VAL A 139 -6.13 3.29 -4.31
C VAL A 139 -5.94 2.83 -2.86
N ARG A 140 -6.77 3.34 -1.93
CA ARG A 140 -6.77 2.91 -0.52
C ARG A 140 -7.02 1.41 -0.40
N ASP A 141 -8.01 0.89 -1.11
CA ASP A 141 -8.40 -0.53 -1.03
C ASP A 141 -7.41 -1.44 -1.78
N ALA A 142 -6.76 -0.92 -2.82
CA ALA A 142 -5.71 -1.62 -3.56
C ALA A 142 -4.50 -1.99 -2.69
N PHE A 143 -4.20 -1.26 -1.60
CA PHE A 143 -3.12 -1.62 -0.65
C PHE A 143 -3.29 -3.01 -0.03
N SER A 144 -4.52 -3.50 0.11
CA SER A 144 -4.80 -4.83 0.64
C SER A 144 -4.52 -5.93 -0.39
N LEU A 145 -4.74 -5.64 -1.68
CA LEU A 145 -4.75 -6.63 -2.75
C LEU A 145 -3.44 -6.67 -3.56
N MET A 146 -2.89 -5.51 -3.93
CA MET A 146 -1.77 -5.33 -4.87
C MET A 146 -0.42 -5.14 -4.17
N ASP A 147 0.67 -5.10 -4.95
CA ASP A 147 2.00 -4.70 -4.47
C ASP A 147 1.95 -3.28 -3.89
N ARG A 148 2.34 -3.13 -2.62
CA ARG A 148 2.23 -1.85 -1.92
C ARG A 148 3.13 -0.77 -2.52
N SER A 149 4.29 -1.15 -3.05
CA SER A 149 5.21 -0.22 -3.73
C SER A 149 4.60 0.30 -5.03
N TYR A 150 3.88 -0.56 -5.76
CA TYR A 150 3.11 -0.15 -6.93
C TYR A 150 2.00 0.84 -6.54
N VAL A 151 1.20 0.53 -5.52
CA VAL A 151 0.11 1.42 -5.07
C VAL A 151 0.66 2.75 -4.55
N MET A 152 1.80 2.76 -3.86
CA MET A 152 2.50 4.01 -3.49
C MET A 152 2.91 4.83 -4.73
N GLY A 153 3.26 4.17 -5.83
CA GLY A 153 3.47 4.81 -7.13
C GLY A 153 2.25 5.58 -7.61
N LEU A 154 1.04 4.99 -7.54
CA LEU A 154 -0.21 5.66 -7.89
C LEU A 154 -0.49 6.88 -7.00
N VAL A 155 -0.23 6.77 -5.69
CA VAL A 155 -0.35 7.90 -4.75
C VAL A 155 0.61 9.02 -5.15
N ARG A 156 1.86 8.68 -5.47
CA ARG A 156 2.88 9.64 -5.90
C ARG A 156 2.51 10.33 -7.20
N ASP A 157 2.06 9.59 -8.20
CA ASP A 157 1.78 10.14 -9.52
C ASP A 157 0.58 11.11 -9.45
N PHE A 158 -0.47 10.78 -8.69
CA PHE A 158 -1.59 11.70 -8.43
C PHE A 158 -1.09 12.99 -7.75
N ASN A 159 -0.33 12.88 -6.67
CA ASN A 159 0.13 14.05 -5.91
C ASN A 159 1.12 14.92 -6.70
N ARG A 160 2.03 14.30 -7.46
CA ARG A 160 2.97 15.00 -8.32
C ARG A 160 2.25 15.85 -9.36
N ASP A 161 1.33 15.24 -10.11
CA ASP A 161 0.70 15.89 -11.26
C ASP A 161 -0.30 16.97 -10.81
N ILE A 162 -1.03 16.74 -9.71
CA ILE A 162 -1.89 17.76 -9.10
C ILE A 162 -1.06 18.94 -8.58
N SER A 163 0.07 18.68 -7.90
CA SER A 163 0.96 19.76 -7.40
C SER A 163 1.55 20.58 -8.55
N HIS A 164 2.02 19.92 -9.61
CA HIS A 164 2.48 20.59 -10.83
C HIS A 164 1.38 21.44 -11.46
N ARG A 165 0.12 21.00 -11.38
CA ARG A 165 -0.98 21.79 -11.92
C ARG A 165 -1.33 22.99 -11.04
N ILE A 166 -1.26 22.84 -9.71
CA ILE A 166 -1.42 23.95 -8.75
C ILE A 166 -0.41 25.07 -9.03
N SER A 167 0.87 24.75 -9.28
CA SER A 167 1.91 25.76 -9.55
C SER A 167 1.71 26.55 -10.85
N CYS A 168 0.85 26.05 -11.75
CA CYS A 168 0.64 26.60 -13.09
C CYS A 168 -0.78 27.17 -13.31
N ILE A 169 -1.62 27.19 -12.27
CA ILE A 169 -3.02 27.63 -12.36
C ILE A 169 -3.28 28.77 -11.36
N GLY A 170 -4.16 29.71 -11.72
CA GLY A 170 -4.55 30.81 -10.84
C GLY A 170 -5.64 30.41 -9.84
N GLU A 171 -5.91 31.31 -8.89
CA GLU A 171 -7.06 31.20 -7.99
C GLU A 171 -8.39 31.45 -8.73
N PRO A 172 -9.52 30.83 -8.31
CA PRO A 172 -9.71 29.93 -7.16
C PRO A 172 -9.45 28.44 -7.47
N ALA A 173 -9.02 28.14 -8.69
CA ALA A 173 -8.82 26.78 -9.17
C ALA A 173 -7.66 26.08 -8.45
N ALA A 174 -6.57 26.81 -8.15
CA ALA A 174 -5.46 26.33 -7.34
C ALA A 174 -5.92 25.88 -5.93
N THR A 175 -6.67 26.72 -5.22
CA THR A 175 -7.28 26.35 -3.92
C THR A 175 -8.13 25.08 -4.03
N THR A 176 -8.96 24.97 -5.07
CA THR A 176 -9.83 23.80 -5.26
C THR A 176 -9.01 22.52 -5.48
N LEU A 177 -7.97 22.57 -6.32
CA LEU A 177 -7.08 21.41 -6.52
C LEU A 177 -6.34 21.02 -5.24
N MET A 178 -5.93 22.00 -4.43
CA MET A 178 -5.28 21.71 -3.15
C MET A 178 -6.25 21.03 -2.17
N LEU A 179 -7.52 21.42 -2.14
CA LEU A 179 -8.55 20.70 -1.38
C LEU A 179 -8.72 19.25 -1.86
N LEU A 180 -8.76 19.02 -3.17
CA LEU A 180 -8.84 17.66 -3.73
C LEU A 180 -7.61 16.83 -3.36
N LYS A 181 -6.41 17.43 -3.39
CA LYS A 181 -5.16 16.77 -2.98
C LYS A 181 -5.20 16.37 -1.51
N LEU A 182 -5.59 17.29 -0.62
CA LEU A 182 -5.74 17.01 0.82
C LEU A 182 -6.77 15.92 1.09
N ASP A 183 -7.92 15.93 0.41
CA ASP A 183 -8.95 14.90 0.54
C ASP A 183 -8.46 13.53 0.02
N PHE A 184 -7.70 13.50 -1.08
CA PHE A 184 -7.07 12.29 -1.59
C PHE A 184 -6.09 11.69 -0.57
N VAL A 185 -5.18 12.50 -0.02
CA VAL A 185 -4.22 12.08 1.00
C VAL A 185 -4.96 11.58 2.25
N ARG A 186 -6.03 12.27 2.68
CA ARG A 186 -6.87 11.83 3.80
C ARG A 186 -7.47 10.44 3.57
N ILE A 187 -8.06 10.21 2.40
CA ILE A 187 -8.72 8.93 2.08
C ILE A 187 -7.67 7.81 2.03
N VAL A 188 -6.56 8.01 1.32
CA VAL A 188 -5.48 7.02 1.24
C VAL A 188 -4.90 6.70 2.62
N SER A 189 -4.72 7.74 3.45
CA SER A 189 -4.15 7.60 4.80
C SER A 189 -5.09 6.90 5.78
N SER A 190 -6.38 6.75 5.45
CA SER A 190 -7.34 5.97 6.25
C SER A 190 -7.19 4.45 6.11
N HIS A 191 -6.22 3.98 5.31
CA HIS A 191 -5.93 2.56 5.17
C HIS A 191 -5.53 1.92 6.51
N GLU A 192 -6.06 0.73 6.81
CA GLU A 192 -5.93 0.05 8.10
C GLU A 192 -4.48 -0.24 8.55
N HIS A 193 -3.52 -0.21 7.63
CA HIS A 193 -2.10 -0.47 7.89
C HIS A 193 -1.23 0.77 7.66
N PHE A 194 -1.80 1.97 7.78
CA PHE A 194 -1.10 3.24 7.57
C PHE A 194 0.24 3.34 8.31
N VAL A 195 0.27 3.02 9.61
CA VAL A 195 1.52 3.08 10.40
C VAL A 195 2.60 2.21 9.78
N ILE A 196 2.27 0.97 9.43
CA ILE A 196 3.22 0.00 8.83
C ILE A 196 3.75 0.51 7.49
N LEU A 197 2.91 1.19 6.70
CA LEU A 197 3.30 1.78 5.42
C LEU A 197 4.27 2.96 5.56
N ASN A 198 4.39 3.54 6.75
CA ASN A 198 5.28 4.68 7.04
C ASN A 198 6.49 4.28 7.88
N LEU A 199 6.65 3.01 8.26
CA LEU A 199 7.87 2.58 8.93
C LEU A 199 8.98 2.42 7.89
N PRO A 200 10.23 2.79 8.21
CA PRO A 200 11.34 2.48 7.33
C PRO A 200 11.37 0.98 7.12
N PHE A 201 11.22 0.53 5.88
CA PHE A 201 11.71 -0.79 5.50
C PHE A 201 13.19 -0.80 5.90
N GLY A 202 13.64 -1.88 6.54
CA GLY A 202 14.94 -1.98 7.24
C GLY A 202 16.13 -1.35 6.49
N PRO A 203 17.23 -1.09 7.22
CA PRO A 203 18.20 -0.06 6.87
C PRO A 203 18.65 -0.11 5.41
N PRO A 204 18.87 1.03 4.74
CA PRO A 204 19.55 1.04 3.46
C PRO A 204 20.89 0.33 3.69
N HIS A 205 21.03 -0.86 3.12
CA HIS A 205 22.20 -1.68 3.35
C HIS A 205 23.45 -0.84 3.14
N SER A 206 24.31 -0.88 4.16
CA SER A 206 25.75 -0.88 4.00
C SER A 206 26.10 -1.59 2.70
N VAL A 207 26.52 -0.82 1.69
CA VAL A 207 27.20 -1.36 0.53
C VAL A 207 28.54 -1.88 1.06
N PRO A 208 28.83 -3.19 1.06
CA PRO A 208 30.21 -3.61 1.15
C PRO A 208 30.76 -3.43 -0.26
N THR A 209 31.40 -2.30 -0.51
CA THR A 209 32.41 -2.20 -1.57
C THR A 209 33.54 -3.14 -1.20
N SER A 210 33.46 -4.39 -1.63
CA SER A 210 34.63 -5.24 -1.77
C SER A 210 34.36 -6.26 -2.86
N SER A 211 34.90 -5.94 -4.04
CA SER A 211 35.27 -6.86 -5.10
C SER A 211 35.83 -8.18 -4.57
N SER A 212 35.16 -9.28 -4.90
CA SER A 212 35.78 -10.59 -5.11
C SER A 212 34.82 -11.49 -5.87
N SER A 213 35.09 -11.59 -7.17
CA SER A 213 34.62 -12.67 -8.02
C SER A 213 35.05 -14.02 -7.46
N SER A 214 34.15 -15.00 -7.40
CA SER A 214 34.44 -16.34 -7.92
C SER A 214 33.23 -17.26 -7.86
N SER A 215 32.93 -17.76 -9.06
CA SER A 215 32.22 -18.97 -9.44
C SER A 215 32.20 -20.15 -8.46
N MET A 216 31.10 -20.88 -8.56
CA MET A 216 30.89 -22.27 -8.12
C MET A 216 32.07 -23.19 -8.46
N CYS A 217 32.50 -24.01 -7.50
CA CYS A 217 33.19 -25.27 -7.78
C CYS A 217 32.91 -26.30 -6.68
N MET A 218 32.40 -27.45 -7.10
CA MET A 218 32.36 -28.70 -6.32
C MET A 218 33.69 -29.43 -6.53
N SER A 219 34.25 -30.07 -5.50
CA SER A 219 34.82 -31.44 -5.54
C SER A 219 35.50 -31.85 -4.22
N SER A 220 35.42 -33.16 -3.96
CA SER A 220 35.94 -33.95 -2.84
C SER A 220 37.44 -34.31 -2.97
N GLY A 221 38.09 -34.70 -1.85
CA GLY A 221 39.13 -35.75 -1.85
C GLY A 221 40.55 -35.41 -1.33
N THR A 222 40.85 -35.89 -0.12
CA THR A 222 42.03 -36.72 0.29
C THR A 222 43.49 -36.16 0.29
N ALA A 223 44.03 -36.08 1.52
CA ALA A 223 45.36 -36.46 2.07
C ALA A 223 46.72 -35.79 1.71
N SER A 224 47.51 -35.64 2.80
CA SER A 224 49.01 -35.54 2.95
C SER A 224 49.65 -34.17 2.64
N SER A 225 50.71 -33.65 3.27
CA SER A 225 51.41 -33.76 4.57
C SER A 225 52.67 -32.84 4.52
N ILE A 226 53.07 -32.21 5.65
CA ILE A 226 54.44 -31.82 6.10
C ILE A 226 55.02 -30.37 5.89
N THR A 227 55.50 -29.81 7.05
CA THR A 227 56.53 -28.75 7.38
C THR A 227 56.29 -27.25 7.06
N GLN A 228 56.70 -26.21 7.84
CA GLN A 228 57.23 -25.92 9.20
C GLN A 228 57.23 -24.34 9.34
N VAL A 229 56.64 -23.68 10.37
CA VAL A 229 57.26 -23.00 11.57
C VAL A 229 57.93 -21.61 11.29
N PRO A 230 57.96 -20.58 12.19
CA PRO A 230 56.96 -19.94 13.09
C PRO A 230 57.10 -18.38 13.19
N LEU A 231 56.29 -17.68 14.00
CA LEU A 231 56.66 -16.62 15.00
C LEU A 231 55.39 -15.91 15.55
N SER A 232 55.36 -15.76 16.89
CA SER A 232 54.22 -15.42 17.79
C SER A 232 54.18 -13.92 18.18
N PRO A 233 53.48 -13.45 19.26
CA PRO A 233 52.13 -13.70 19.82
C PRO A 233 51.32 -12.40 20.13
N GLU A 234 50.14 -12.57 20.79
CA GLU A 234 49.31 -11.60 21.54
C GLU A 234 48.20 -10.87 20.74
N SER A 235 46.92 -10.86 21.12
CA SER A 235 46.22 -11.26 22.35
C SER A 235 44.75 -11.54 22.04
N VAL A 236 44.17 -12.54 22.72
CA VAL A 236 42.76 -12.92 22.60
C VAL A 236 41.95 -12.08 23.59
N SER A 237 40.94 -11.35 23.10
CA SER A 237 39.86 -10.82 23.93
C SER A 237 38.52 -11.26 23.34
N ILE A 238 37.96 -12.32 23.92
CA ILE A 238 36.58 -12.76 23.77
C ILE A 238 35.78 -12.15 24.91
N THR A 239 34.89 -11.20 24.65
CA THR A 239 33.57 -11.20 25.32
C THR A 239 32.54 -10.34 24.59
N SER A 240 31.38 -10.98 24.39
CA SER A 240 30.02 -10.40 24.38
C SER A 240 29.60 -9.53 23.20
N ARG A 241 29.23 -10.25 22.15
CA ARG A 241 28.32 -9.85 21.08
C ARG A 241 26.91 -9.60 21.65
N SER A 242 26.61 -8.37 22.03
CA SER A 242 25.23 -7.93 22.27
C SER A 242 24.59 -7.56 20.94
N THR A 243 23.72 -8.45 20.45
CA THR A 243 22.83 -8.18 19.32
C THR A 243 21.68 -7.29 19.77
N THR A 244 21.88 -5.98 19.72
CA THR A 244 20.82 -4.96 19.85
C THR A 244 21.12 -3.80 18.90
N THR A 245 20.96 -3.99 17.59
CA THR A 245 21.18 -2.94 16.58
C THR A 245 19.88 -2.37 15.99
N THR A 246 18.75 -2.50 16.68
CA THR A 246 17.45 -1.99 16.20
C THR A 246 16.90 -0.77 16.96
N LEU A 247 17.58 -0.29 18.01
CA LEU A 247 17.09 0.85 18.81
C LEU A 247 17.70 2.20 18.39
N ASP A 248 18.94 2.22 17.89
CA ASP A 248 19.68 3.48 17.73
C ASP A 248 19.46 4.16 16.36
N SER A 249 18.89 3.44 15.39
CA SER A 249 18.64 4.00 14.05
C SER A 249 17.50 5.03 14.02
N TRP A 250 16.59 5.00 15.00
CA TRP A 250 15.57 6.06 15.16
C TRP A 250 16.13 7.29 15.89
N GLY A 251 17.21 7.15 16.66
CA GLY A 251 17.85 8.25 17.39
C GLY A 251 18.60 9.22 16.47
N SER A 252 19.20 8.72 15.37
CA SER A 252 19.90 9.57 14.40
C SER A 252 18.99 10.28 13.39
N LEU A 253 17.73 9.84 13.26
CA LEU A 253 16.68 10.52 12.49
C LEU A 253 15.84 11.48 13.36
N GLY A 254 16.21 11.65 14.63
CA GLY A 254 15.60 12.60 15.57
C GLY A 254 15.80 14.08 15.23
N SER A 255 16.25 14.41 14.02
CA SER A 255 16.03 15.75 13.50
C SER A 255 14.54 15.88 13.28
N GLY A 256 13.85 16.67 14.09
CA GLY A 256 12.45 17.06 13.86
C GLY A 256 12.25 17.82 12.55
N GLU A 257 13.19 17.80 11.62
CA GLU A 257 13.11 18.46 10.34
C GLU A 257 12.35 17.60 9.33
N LEU A 258 11.47 18.23 8.55
CA LEU A 258 10.78 17.61 7.42
C LEU A 258 11.73 17.47 6.20
N SER A 259 12.84 16.75 6.41
CA SER A 259 13.88 16.57 5.40
C SER A 259 13.40 15.72 4.22
N TYR A 260 14.16 15.76 3.12
CA TYR A 260 13.93 14.87 1.98
C TYR A 260 14.02 13.39 2.38
N GLU A 261 14.99 13.02 3.21
CA GLU A 261 15.16 11.66 3.72
C GLU A 261 13.96 11.22 4.57
N PHE A 262 13.49 12.09 5.48
CA PHE A 262 12.29 11.82 6.26
C PHE A 262 11.08 11.53 5.35
N ARG A 263 10.82 12.40 4.36
CA ARG A 263 9.69 12.21 3.42
C ARG A 263 9.86 10.99 2.53
N ARG A 264 11.08 10.53 2.29
CA ARG A 264 11.33 9.32 1.49
C ARG A 264 11.12 8.05 2.31
N CYS A 265 11.49 8.06 3.59
CA CYS A 265 11.31 6.93 4.52
C CYS A 265 9.88 6.81 5.03
N HIS A 266 9.24 7.94 5.32
CA HIS A 266 7.91 8.03 5.94
C HIS A 266 6.91 8.64 4.95
N TYR A 267 6.75 8.02 3.78
CA TYR A 267 6.19 8.71 2.61
C TYR A 267 4.80 9.33 2.80
N LEU A 268 3.80 8.59 3.31
CA LEU A 268 2.44 9.13 3.42
C LEU A 268 2.33 10.20 4.52
N VAL A 269 2.98 10.01 5.67
CA VAL A 269 3.04 11.01 6.75
C VAL A 269 3.83 12.22 6.29
N GLY A 270 4.98 12.02 5.66
CA GLY A 270 5.83 13.08 5.13
C GLY A 270 5.13 13.88 4.04
N LEU A 271 4.31 13.24 3.20
CA LEU A 271 3.45 13.91 2.23
C LEU A 271 2.38 14.77 2.92
N ALA A 272 1.67 14.23 3.92
CA ALA A 272 0.66 14.97 4.66
C ALA A 272 1.25 16.18 5.42
N LEU A 273 2.42 16.01 6.04
CA LEU A 273 3.14 17.09 6.72
C LEU A 273 3.70 18.13 5.74
N ALA A 274 4.17 17.72 4.56
CA ALA A 274 4.63 18.64 3.52
C ALA A 274 3.48 19.49 2.96
N ASP A 275 2.31 18.89 2.77
CA ASP A 275 1.13 19.61 2.34
C ASP A 275 0.63 20.56 3.43
N LEU A 276 0.68 20.18 4.72
CA LEU A 276 0.39 21.10 5.82
C LEU A 276 1.35 22.29 5.83
N ALA A 277 2.66 22.05 5.79
CA ALA A 277 3.66 23.11 5.78
C ALA A 277 3.44 24.08 4.61
N SER A 278 3.28 23.55 3.40
CA SER A 278 3.03 24.35 2.20
C SER A 278 1.75 25.17 2.29
N VAL A 279 0.67 24.63 2.89
CA VAL A 279 -0.58 25.37 3.07
C VAL A 279 -0.40 26.52 4.06
N LEU A 280 0.26 26.28 5.19
CA LEU A 280 0.47 27.30 6.22
C LEU A 280 1.41 28.41 5.74
N ASP A 281 2.42 28.10 4.93
CA ASP A 281 3.37 29.09 4.42
C ASP A 281 2.80 29.95 3.28
N SER A 282 1.99 29.34 2.40
CA SER A 282 1.64 29.95 1.10
C SER A 282 0.19 30.39 0.98
N SER A 283 -0.69 30.02 1.92
CA SER A 283 -2.12 30.25 1.80
C SER A 283 -2.65 31.20 2.88
N ASN A 284 -3.45 32.18 2.48
CA ASN A 284 -4.30 32.92 3.40
C ASN A 284 -5.72 32.31 3.47
N SER A 285 -5.90 31.08 3.00
CA SER A 285 -7.19 30.40 2.94
C SER A 285 -7.47 29.65 4.23
N SER A 286 -8.37 30.20 5.05
CA SER A 286 -8.85 29.55 6.27
C SER A 286 -9.43 28.15 6.02
N VAL A 287 -10.01 27.93 4.83
CA VAL A 287 -10.56 26.63 4.42
C VAL A 287 -9.45 25.61 4.19
N LEU A 288 -8.34 26.00 3.56
CA LEU A 288 -7.18 25.11 3.39
C LEU A 288 -6.50 24.82 4.73
N HIS A 289 -6.40 25.80 5.62
CA HIS A 289 -5.84 25.63 6.96
C HIS A 289 -6.68 24.62 7.75
N ALA A 290 -8.00 24.81 7.81
CA ALA A 290 -8.90 23.89 8.49
C ALA A 290 -8.82 22.47 7.89
N ARG A 291 -8.70 22.35 6.57
CA ARG A 291 -8.63 21.05 5.89
C ARG A 291 -7.31 20.31 6.17
N SER A 292 -6.18 21.00 6.08
CA SER A 292 -4.84 20.42 6.29
C SER A 292 -4.58 20.09 7.77
N ILE A 293 -4.98 20.97 8.69
CA ILE A 293 -4.93 20.70 10.14
C ILE A 293 -5.84 19.52 10.49
N GLY A 294 -7.06 19.50 9.95
CA GLY A 294 -8.00 18.40 10.14
C GLY A 294 -7.45 17.05 9.67
N LEU A 295 -6.68 17.01 8.57
CA LEU A 295 -6.00 15.80 8.10
C LEU A 295 -5.02 15.26 9.15
N ILE A 296 -4.10 16.10 9.65
CA ILE A 296 -3.11 15.67 10.64
C ILE A 296 -3.77 15.29 11.96
N HIS A 297 -4.75 16.07 12.41
CA HIS A 297 -5.54 15.76 13.60
C HIS A 297 -6.23 14.40 13.49
N ASN A 298 -6.90 14.10 12.37
CA ASN A 298 -7.58 12.83 12.19
C ASN A 298 -6.61 11.63 12.20
N LEU A 299 -5.38 11.79 11.70
CA LEU A 299 -4.37 10.74 11.77
C LEU A 299 -3.88 10.52 13.22
N LEU A 300 -3.65 11.60 13.97
CA LEU A 300 -3.26 11.49 15.37
C LEU A 300 -4.38 10.84 16.19
N SER A 301 -5.63 11.27 16.02
CA SER A 301 -6.79 10.68 16.70
C SER A 301 -7.00 9.21 16.34
N SER A 302 -6.82 8.84 15.06
CA SER A 302 -7.01 7.45 14.64
C SER A 302 -5.95 6.53 15.23
N HIS A 303 -4.70 6.99 15.33
CA HIS A 303 -3.61 6.25 15.95
C HIS A 303 -3.76 6.15 17.46
N GLU A 304 -4.26 7.20 18.12
CA GLU A 304 -4.57 7.16 19.55
C GLU A 304 -5.69 6.17 19.87
N ALA A 305 -6.70 6.06 19.01
CA ALA A 305 -7.83 5.14 19.18
C ALA A 305 -7.53 3.69 18.75
N ASP A 306 -6.40 3.41 18.09
CA ASP A 306 -6.07 2.08 17.60
C ASP A 306 -5.58 1.18 18.74
N SER A 307 -6.38 0.16 19.08
CA SER A 307 -6.06 -0.79 20.15
C SER A 307 -4.77 -1.58 19.92
N ARG A 308 -4.32 -1.71 18.66
CA ARG A 308 -3.07 -2.37 18.29
C ARG A 308 -1.84 -1.55 18.67
N LEU A 309 -2.00 -0.24 18.92
CA LEU A 309 -0.93 0.70 19.25
C LEU A 309 -0.90 1.04 20.76
N THR A 310 -1.48 0.21 21.62
CA THR A 310 -1.58 0.50 23.06
C THR A 310 -0.24 0.44 23.81
N ASP A 311 0.73 -0.32 23.30
CA ASP A 311 2.05 -0.44 23.92
C ASP A 311 2.81 0.91 23.94
N PRO A 312 3.31 1.38 25.10
CA PRO A 312 4.01 2.66 25.20
C PRO A 312 5.20 2.81 24.25
N THR A 313 5.94 1.73 23.97
CA THR A 313 7.11 1.81 23.08
C THR A 313 6.70 1.98 21.63
N ILE A 314 5.61 1.31 21.20
CA ILE A 314 5.00 1.52 19.89
C ILE A 314 4.43 2.94 19.78
N ARG A 315 3.72 3.43 20.81
CA ARG A 315 3.19 4.82 20.82
C ARG A 315 4.28 5.86 20.65
N ALA A 316 5.39 5.71 21.37
CA ALA A 316 6.52 6.62 21.24
C ALA A 316 7.09 6.66 19.81
N ARG A 317 7.19 5.49 19.15
CA ARG A 317 7.65 5.40 17.75
C ARG A 317 6.65 6.03 16.77
N VAL A 318 5.36 5.80 16.96
CA VAL A 318 4.30 6.41 16.14
C VAL A 318 4.29 7.92 16.33
N ALA A 319 4.44 8.42 17.57
CA ALA A 319 4.59 9.84 17.84
C ALA A 319 5.83 10.43 17.15
N GLY A 320 6.91 9.65 17.07
CA GLY A 320 8.13 9.98 16.32
C GLY A 320 7.87 10.35 14.85
N LEU A 321 6.85 9.76 14.21
CA LEU A 321 6.45 10.10 12.82
C LEU A 321 5.93 11.55 12.69
N TYR A 322 5.54 12.19 13.79
CA TYR A 322 4.95 13.52 13.80
C TYR A 322 5.86 14.58 14.41
N LEU A 323 7.11 14.26 14.77
CA LEU A 323 8.07 15.25 15.27
C LEU A 323 8.22 16.47 14.37
N PRO A 324 8.20 16.35 13.01
CA PRO A 324 8.25 17.52 12.15
C PRO A 324 7.07 18.48 12.26
N LEU A 325 5.97 18.08 12.91
CA LEU A 325 4.90 19.01 13.23
C LEU A 325 5.36 20.13 14.17
N VAL A 326 6.30 19.84 15.09
CA VAL A 326 6.82 20.83 16.03
C VAL A 326 7.56 21.94 15.29
N THR A 327 8.42 21.59 14.33
CA THR A 327 9.16 22.59 13.55
C THR A 327 8.22 23.40 12.67
N ILE A 328 7.26 22.75 11.98
CA ILE A 328 6.26 23.44 11.15
C ILE A 328 5.49 24.47 11.98
N VAL A 329 5.05 24.12 13.19
CA VAL A 329 4.30 25.04 14.06
C VAL A 329 5.19 26.19 14.55
N LEU A 330 6.44 25.93 14.91
CA LEU A 330 7.38 26.98 15.33
C LEU A 330 7.68 27.97 14.20
N ASP A 331 7.87 27.47 12.98
CA ASP A 331 8.13 28.30 11.80
C ASP A 331 6.94 29.23 11.51
N VAL A 332 5.71 28.71 11.61
CA VAL A 332 4.48 29.51 11.41
C VAL A 332 4.27 30.50 12.57
N ALA A 333 4.54 30.10 13.81
CA ALA A 333 4.42 30.97 14.97
C ALA A 333 5.42 32.15 14.93
N GLY A 334 6.59 31.95 14.34
CA GLY A 334 7.57 33.02 14.12
C GLY A 334 7.17 34.04 13.05
N GLN A 335 6.13 33.76 12.26
CA GLN A 335 5.60 34.66 11.22
C GLN A 335 4.49 35.59 11.75
N ILE A 336 3.93 35.33 12.94
CA ILE A 336 2.86 36.10 13.59
C ILE A 336 3.46 37.19 14.49
#